data_AF-A0A0S3U696-F1
#
_entry.id   AF-A0A0S3U696-F1
#
_cell.length_a   1.000
_cell.length_b   1.000
_cell.length_c   1.000
_cell.angle_alpha   90.00
_cell.angle_beta   90.00
_cell.angle_gamma   90.00
#
_symmetry.space_group_name_H-M   'P 1'
#
loop_
_entity.id
_entity.type
_entity.pdbx_description
1 polymer ?
#
loop_
_entity_poly.entity_id
_entity_poly.type
_entity_poly.pdbx_seq_one_letter_code
_entity_poly.pdbx_strand_id
1 'polypeptide(L)'
;MGGNGKRFEIAIELPDTKANRAIAELQAKLIERDIVNQLFDPTLRKYRGDRAGGKLTVVDLFEKFIAAKTPYVYKSTLIKYRGLLTHLRKFFKSKAVVSVGEAEAITFRDC
;
A
#
# COMPACT_ATOMS: atom_id res chain seq x y z
N MET A 1 -37.15 10.40 -18.06
CA MET A 1 -36.65 9.32 -17.18
C MET A 1 -35.48 9.89 -16.40
N GLY A 2 -35.71 10.28 -15.14
CA GLY A 2 -34.77 11.05 -14.33
C GLY A 2 -33.58 10.20 -13.87
N GLY A 3 -32.40 10.46 -14.43
CA GLY A 3 -31.15 10.01 -13.83
C GLY A 3 -30.86 10.88 -12.62
N ASN A 4 -30.97 10.33 -11.41
CA ASN A 4 -30.36 10.94 -10.24
C ASN A 4 -28.86 11.04 -10.54
N GLY A 5 -28.40 12.23 -10.93
CA GLY A 5 -27.04 12.50 -11.44
C GLY A 5 -25.98 12.36 -10.35
N LYS A 6 -25.75 11.14 -9.89
CA LYS A 6 -24.71 10.81 -8.92
C LYS A 6 -23.38 10.80 -9.66
N ARG A 7 -22.51 11.73 -9.27
CA ARG A 7 -21.12 11.78 -9.73
C ARG A 7 -20.29 10.86 -8.84
N PHE A 8 -19.42 10.06 -9.47
CA PHE A 8 -18.47 9.21 -8.78
C PHE A 8 -17.07 9.71 -9.12
N GLU A 9 -16.24 9.86 -8.09
CA GLU A 9 -14.86 10.30 -8.22
C GLU A 9 -13.92 9.23 -7.63
N ILE A 10 -12.81 8.99 -8.33
CA ILE A 10 -11.78 8.04 -7.90
C ILE A 10 -10.40 8.65 -8.13
N ALA A 11 -9.61 8.71 -7.07
CA ALA A 11 -8.19 9.03 -7.15
C ALA A 11 -7.41 7.72 -7.34
N ILE A 12 -6.49 7.71 -8.30
CA ILE A 12 -5.62 6.56 -8.59
C ILE A 12 -4.37 6.49 -7.70
N GLU A 13 -4.24 7.41 -6.73
CA GLU A 13 -3.13 7.48 -5.76
C GLU A 13 -1.71 7.49 -6.39
N LEU A 14 -1.60 7.88 -7.66
CA LEU A 14 -0.33 8.01 -8.38
C LEU A 14 0.07 9.49 -8.53
N PRO A 15 1.38 9.82 -8.50
CA PRO A 15 1.86 11.18 -8.79
C PRO A 15 1.43 11.65 -10.18
N ASP A 16 1.21 12.95 -10.34
CA ASP A 16 0.81 13.51 -11.63
C ASP A 16 1.98 13.49 -12.63
N THR A 17 2.01 12.46 -13.48
CA THR A 17 2.98 12.30 -14.57
C THR A 17 2.26 11.87 -15.84
N LYS A 18 2.86 12.10 -17.02
CA LYS A 18 2.25 11.71 -18.31
C LYS A 18 1.87 10.22 -18.36
N ALA A 19 2.72 9.35 -17.84
CA ALA A 19 2.45 7.91 -17.77
C ALA A 19 1.27 7.59 -16.84
N ASN A 20 1.21 8.24 -15.67
CA ASN A 20 0.14 8.00 -14.70
C ASN A 20 -1.21 8.59 -15.15
N ARG A 21 -1.21 9.69 -15.92
CA ARG A 21 -2.42 10.20 -16.59
C ARG A 21 -2.97 9.20 -17.60
N ALA A 22 -2.11 8.58 -18.40
CA ALA A 22 -2.53 7.53 -19.35
C ALA A 22 -3.16 6.32 -18.63
N ILE A 23 -2.63 5.95 -17.46
CA ILE A 23 -3.23 4.91 -16.59
C ILE A 23 -4.59 5.36 -16.07
N ALA A 24 -4.73 6.63 -15.65
CA ALA A 24 -6.01 7.20 -15.22
C ALA A 24 -7.07 7.13 -16.33
N GLU A 25 -6.70 7.49 -17.55
CA GLU A 25 -7.57 7.45 -18.73
C GLU A 25 -8.00 6.03 -19.09
N LEU A 26 -7.09 5.06 -18.99
CA LEU A 26 -7.42 3.65 -19.20
C LEU A 26 -8.47 3.18 -18.18
N GLN A 27 -8.31 3.57 -16.92
CA GLN A 27 -9.25 3.24 -15.86
C GLN A 27 -10.62 3.90 -16.07
N ALA A 28 -10.64 5.15 -16.53
CA ALA A 28 -11.87 5.85 -16.89
C ALA A 28 -12.64 5.10 -18.00
N LYS A 29 -11.94 4.68 -19.06
CA LYS A 29 -12.54 3.89 -20.15
C LYS A 29 -13.11 2.55 -19.67
N LEU A 30 -12.46 1.90 -18.71
CA LEU A 30 -12.97 0.66 -18.09
C LEU A 30 -14.27 0.91 -17.32
N ILE A 31 -14.35 2.01 -16.57
CA ILE A 31 -15.56 2.41 -15.86
C ILE A 31 -16.69 2.71 -16.84
N GLU A 32 -16.43 3.48 -17.88
CA GLU A 32 -17.41 3.81 -18.93
C GLU A 32 -17.98 2.54 -19.58
N ARG A 33 -17.11 1.60 -19.95
CA ARG A 33 -17.51 0.29 -20.50
C ARG A 33 -18.40 -0.48 -19.53
N ASP A 34 -18.05 -0.51 -18.25
CA ASP A 34 -18.81 -1.25 -17.24
C ASP A 34 -20.17 -0.58 -16.95
N ILE A 35 -20.29 0.74 -17.06
CA ILE A 35 -21.57 1.47 -16.98
C ILE A 35 -22.50 1.04 -18.12
N VAL A 36 -21.99 1.00 -19.35
CA VAL A 36 -22.79 0.57 -20.53
C VAL A 36 -23.25 -0.88 -20.38
N ASN A 37 -22.39 -1.75 -19.84
CA ASN A 37 -22.69 -3.16 -19.66
C ASN A 37 -23.49 -3.49 -18.38
N GLN A 38 -23.94 -2.49 -17.61
CA GLN A 38 -24.62 -2.68 -16.32
C GLN A 38 -23.81 -3.49 -15.28
N LEU A 39 -22.48 -3.48 -15.40
CA LEU A 39 -21.53 -4.14 -14.49
C LEU A 39 -20.77 -3.13 -13.62
N PHE A 40 -21.24 -1.88 -13.57
CA PHE A 40 -20.64 -0.82 -12.79
C PHE A 40 -20.73 -1.11 -11.29
N ASP A 41 -19.61 -1.03 -10.60
CA ASP A 41 -19.51 -1.13 -9.14
C ASP A 41 -19.60 0.28 -8.51
N PRO A 42 -20.74 0.66 -7.88
CA PRO A 42 -20.90 1.98 -7.27
C PRO A 42 -19.98 2.20 -6.06
N THR A 43 -19.39 1.13 -5.50
CA THR A 43 -18.44 1.23 -4.38
C THR A 43 -17.03 1.59 -4.86
N LEU A 44 -16.80 1.58 -6.18
CA LEU A 44 -15.53 1.84 -6.85
C LEU A 44 -14.37 0.91 -6.40
N ARG A 45 -14.65 -0.13 -5.62
CA ARG A 45 -13.63 -1.06 -5.09
C ARG A 45 -12.94 -1.80 -6.23
N LYS A 46 -13.70 -2.21 -7.24
CA LYS A 46 -13.18 -2.84 -8.47
C LYS A 46 -12.14 -1.97 -9.20
N TYR A 47 -12.29 -0.65 -9.13
CA TYR A 47 -11.50 0.30 -9.92
C TYR A 47 -10.35 0.93 -9.14
N ARG A 48 -10.26 0.76 -7.83
CA ARG A 48 -9.14 1.31 -7.03
C ARG A 48 -7.81 0.60 -7.26
N GLY A 49 -7.81 -0.46 -8.07
CA GLY A 49 -6.69 -1.40 -8.17
C GLY A 49 -6.50 -2.10 -6.83
N ASP A 50 -6.06 -3.35 -6.86
CA ASP A 50 -5.36 -3.84 -5.67
C ASP A 50 -4.20 -2.87 -5.47
N ARG A 51 -4.13 -2.25 -4.29
CA ARG A 51 -3.00 -1.43 -3.89
C ARG A 51 -1.75 -2.24 -4.19
N ALA A 52 -1.13 -1.98 -5.33
CA ALA A 52 0.15 -2.55 -5.69
C ALA A 52 1.23 -1.82 -4.86
N GLY A 53 1.03 -1.75 -3.54
CA GLY A 53 2.10 -1.67 -2.58
C GLY A 53 2.86 -2.97 -2.74
N GLY A 54 3.73 -3.03 -3.75
CA GLY A 54 4.35 -4.25 -4.21
C GLY A 54 4.98 -4.98 -3.04
N LYS A 55 4.38 -6.11 -2.64
CA LYS A 55 4.79 -7.09 -1.62
C LYS A 55 5.81 -6.54 -0.61
N LEU A 56 5.56 -5.36 -0.03
CA LEU A 56 6.55 -4.76 0.86
C LEU A 56 6.45 -5.55 2.15
N THR A 57 7.49 -6.30 2.46
CA THR A 57 7.53 -7.05 3.71
C THR A 57 7.88 -6.11 4.85
N VAL A 58 7.50 -6.50 6.08
CA VAL A 58 7.86 -5.75 7.29
C VAL A 58 9.38 -5.60 7.41
N VAL A 59 10.12 -6.64 7.02
CA VAL A 59 11.58 -6.67 7.02
C VAL A 59 12.13 -5.62 6.05
N ASP A 60 11.64 -5.60 4.80
CA ASP A 60 12.10 -4.65 3.78
C ASP A 60 11.80 -3.20 4.18
N LEU A 61 10.63 -2.95 4.78
CA LEU A 61 10.28 -1.64 5.31
C LEU A 61 11.26 -1.20 6.39
N PHE A 62 11.59 -2.10 7.32
CA PHE A 62 12.50 -1.79 8.42
C PHE A 62 13.94 -1.57 7.93
N GLU A 63 14.40 -2.29 6.92
CA GLU A 63 15.71 -2.05 6.29
C GLU A 63 15.78 -0.67 5.63
N LYS A 64 14.73 -0.26 4.91
CA LYS A 64 14.62 1.09 4.35
C LYS A 64 14.60 2.15 5.44
N PHE A 65 13.94 1.88 6.57
CA PHE A 65 13.96 2.77 7.74
C PHE A 65 15.39 2.92 8.31
N ILE A 66 16.14 1.83 8.48
CA ILE A 66 17.53 1.89 8.95
C ILE A 66 18.38 2.72 7.97
N ALA A 67 18.24 2.50 6.66
CA ALA A 67 18.97 3.25 5.64
C ALA A 67 18.68 4.76 5.74
N ALA A 68 17.41 5.14 5.87
CA ALA A 68 16.98 6.53 6.03
C ALA A 68 17.48 7.16 7.34
N LYS A 69 17.61 6.38 8.42
CA LYS A 69 18.07 6.87 9.73
C LYS A 69 19.58 6.87 9.91
N THR A 70 20.33 6.11 9.11
CA THR A 70 21.78 5.99 9.18
C THR A 70 22.54 7.33 9.27
N PRO A 71 22.20 8.39 8.49
CA PRO A 71 22.91 9.66 8.61
C PRO A 71 22.57 10.47 9.89
N TYR A 72 21.51 10.10 10.61
CA TYR A 72 20.97 10.88 11.75
C TYR A 72 21.21 10.23 13.12
N VAL A 73 21.75 9.01 13.18
CA VAL A 73 21.88 8.27 14.45
C VAL A 73 23.29 7.77 14.70
N TYR A 74 23.66 7.69 15.97
CA TYR A 74 24.94 7.13 16.39
C TYR A 74 25.06 5.63 16.03
N LYS A 75 26.30 5.17 15.83
CA LYS A 75 26.61 3.76 15.51
C LYS A 75 26.03 2.78 16.53
N SER A 76 26.04 3.13 17.82
CA SER A 76 25.45 2.31 18.89
C SER A 76 23.95 2.07 18.70
N THR A 77 23.21 3.06 18.20
CA THR A 77 21.79 2.93 17.87
C THR A 77 21.58 2.04 16.65
N LEU A 78 22.45 2.12 15.64
CA LEU A 78 22.39 1.23 14.47
C LEU A 78 22.59 -0.24 14.84
N ILE A 79 23.48 -0.54 15.80
CA ILE A 79 23.67 -1.91 16.30
C ILE A 79 22.36 -2.44 16.90
N LYS A 80 21.65 -1.63 17.68
CA LYS A 80 20.33 -2.01 18.24
C LYS A 80 19.31 -2.28 17.13
N TYR A 81 19.24 -1.44 16.11
CA TYR A 81 18.33 -1.66 14.98
C TYR A 81 18.67 -2.93 14.20
N ARG A 82 19.95 -3.22 13.98
CA ARG A 82 20.38 -4.47 13.34
C ARG A 82 20.04 -5.69 14.18
N GLY A 83 20.16 -5.62 15.51
CA GLY A 83 19.68 -6.67 16.41
C GLY A 83 18.17 -6.90 16.28
N LEU A 84 17.38 -5.84 16.32
CA LEU A 84 15.92 -5.92 16.17
C LEU A 84 15.49 -6.47 14.81
N LEU A 85 16.23 -6.15 13.74
CA LEU A 85 16.00 -6.72 12.41
C LEU A 85 16.11 -8.26 12.41
N THR A 86 17.03 -8.84 13.19
CA THR A 86 17.15 -10.31 13.34
C THR A 86 15.88 -10.90 13.97
N HIS A 87 15.30 -10.25 14.98
CA HIS A 87 14.05 -10.68 15.60
C HIS A 87 12.86 -10.53 14.63
N LEU A 88 12.77 -9.41 13.92
CA LEU A 88 11.73 -9.19 12.90
C LEU A 88 11.78 -10.25 11.79
N ARG A 89 12.97 -10.63 11.33
CA ARG A 89 13.13 -11.69 10.31
C ARG A 89 12.63 -13.05 10.80
N LYS A 90 12.89 -13.39 12.07
CA LYS A 90 12.42 -14.66 12.66
C LYS A 90 10.90 -14.69 12.80
N PHE A 91 10.31 -13.60 13.28
CA PHE A 91 8.88 -13.54 13.60
C PHE A 91 8.00 -13.27 12.38
N PHE A 92 8.28 -12.20 11.62
CA PHE A 92 7.44 -11.78 10.49
C PHE A 92 7.82 -12.45 9.17
N LYS A 93 9.04 -12.97 9.02
CA LYS A 93 9.53 -13.64 7.80
C LYS A 93 9.25 -12.79 6.54
N SER A 94 8.31 -13.23 5.70
CA SER A 94 7.87 -12.57 4.46
C SER A 94 6.47 -11.93 4.57
N LYS A 95 5.98 -11.67 5.79
CA LYS A 95 4.67 -11.06 6.02
C LYS A 95 4.63 -9.64 5.44
N ALA A 96 3.57 -9.36 4.69
CA ALA A 96 3.35 -8.06 4.07
C ALA A 96 2.96 -7.01 5.12
N VAL A 97 3.46 -5.79 4.98
CA VAL A 97 3.17 -4.66 5.89
C VAL A 97 1.66 -4.43 6.06
N VAL A 98 0.90 -4.55 4.97
CA VAL A 98 -0.57 -4.32 4.95
C VAL A 98 -1.33 -5.33 5.82
N SER A 99 -0.74 -6.49 6.08
CA SER A 99 -1.35 -7.57 6.88
C SER A 99 -1.00 -7.53 8.36
N VAL A 100 -0.23 -6.54 8.81
CA VAL A 100 0.15 -6.40 10.22
C VAL A 100 -0.79 -5.40 10.88
N GLY A 101 -1.63 -5.88 11.79
CA GLY A 101 -2.45 -5.06 12.66
C GLY A 101 -1.86 -4.94 14.07
N GLU A 102 -2.63 -4.31 14.96
CA GLU A 102 -2.24 -4.13 16.36
C GLU A 102 -2.10 -5.47 17.11
N ALA A 103 -2.93 -6.45 16.78
CA ALA A 103 -2.90 -7.77 17.40
C ALA A 103 -1.54 -8.45 17.22
N GLU A 104 -1.00 -8.44 16.00
CA GLU A 104 0.30 -9.08 15.72
C GLU A 104 1.48 -8.27 16.27
N ALA A 105 1.31 -6.95 16.43
CA ALA A 105 2.31 -6.12 17.11
C ALA A 105 2.39 -6.45 18.61
N ILE A 106 1.25 -6.71 19.26
CA ILE A 106 1.20 -7.16 20.66
C ILE A 106 1.88 -8.53 20.79
N THR A 107 1.54 -9.49 19.92
CA THR A 107 2.18 -10.81 19.94
C THR A 107 3.69 -10.73 19.73
N PHE A 108 4.18 -9.83 18.88
CA PHE A 108 5.62 -9.63 18.69
C PHE A 108 6.33 -9.05 19.93
N ARG A 109 5.67 -8.16 20.67
CA ARG A 109 6.21 -7.55 21.90
C ARG A 109 6.39 -8.60 23.00
N ASP A 110 5.46 -9.53 23.10
CA ASP A 110 5.38 -10.51 24.19
C ASP A 110 6.10 -11.83 23.86
N CYS A 111 6.82 -11.89 22.73
CA CYS A 111 7.56 -13.06 22.22
C CYS A 111 9.07 -12.99 22.48
#